data_AF-A0A4Q3FA46-F1
#
_entry.id   AF-A0A4Q3FA46-F1
#
_cell.length_a   1.000
_cell.length_b   1.000
_cell.length_c   1.000
_cell.angle_alpha   90.00
_cell.angle_beta   90.00
_cell.angle_gamma   90.00
#
_symmetry.space_group_name_H-M   'P 1'
#
loop_
_entity.id
_entity.type
_entity.pdbx_description
1 polymer ?
#
loop_
_entity_poly.entity_id
_entity_poly.type
_entity_poly.pdbx_seq_one_letter_code
_entity_poly.pdbx_strand_id
1 'polypeptide(L)'
;TLVARSSPIKAIAAMLLGLLITCIGIDNPGGVPRFTFGSTDLLGGIEPIPALVGVFALAEVMRALTERELPKIENRRLGSILKGQWKLTKEYPKQQTRGNIVGIIIGVLPGAGADMAAWVSYAMSKRFSKTPEKFGTGHPEGLIEAGASNNASLASGWVPALLFGIPGDTITAIAIGVLYMKGLNPGPSLFTTQAESMYALYIIFILGNIIMIPFGIIMIRLASKIVGAPRSAVMPVIMIFCAVGAFATAGNNLFAVWCVVVFGLIGFVMEKNGYPVAAMVLGIVMGTMVEQSFVTSLIKSDGSILPFFERPVSGVLAAMTFAALLWPLFAWTRDWLKGRRRVMAA
;
A
#
# COMPACT_ATOMS: atom_id res chain seq x y z
N THR A 1 -2.24 -14.48 -10.07
CA THR A 1 -0.90 -14.47 -9.43
C THR A 1 -0.74 -13.20 -8.60
N LEU A 2 -0.13 -13.33 -7.42
CA LEU A 2 0.12 -12.35 -6.34
C LEU A 2 -1.09 -11.56 -5.77
N VAL A 3 -1.93 -10.94 -6.59
CA VAL A 3 -3.08 -10.13 -6.12
C VAL A 3 -4.41 -10.63 -6.71
N ALA A 4 -4.40 -11.25 -7.90
CA ALA A 4 -5.61 -11.57 -8.64
C ALA A 4 -6.02 -13.05 -8.52
N ARG A 5 -7.31 -13.29 -8.22
CA ARG A 5 -8.03 -14.55 -8.54
C ARG A 5 -8.28 -14.69 -10.04
N SER A 6 -8.13 -13.61 -10.81
CA SER A 6 -8.36 -13.54 -12.26
C SER A 6 -7.10 -13.78 -13.10
N SER A 7 -7.30 -13.93 -14.42
CA SER A 7 -6.24 -14.13 -15.42
C SER A 7 -5.03 -13.22 -15.15
N PRO A 8 -3.79 -13.75 -15.14
CA PRO A 8 -2.56 -12.96 -14.95
C PRO A 8 -2.47 -11.73 -15.85
N ILE A 9 -2.99 -11.83 -17.08
CA ILE A 9 -3.02 -10.73 -18.05
C ILE A 9 -3.87 -9.57 -17.55
N LYS A 10 -5.06 -9.84 -16.97
CA LYS A 10 -5.92 -8.80 -16.39
C LYS A 10 -5.25 -8.11 -15.20
N ALA A 11 -4.46 -8.85 -14.42
CA ALA A 11 -3.70 -8.29 -13.30
C ALA A 11 -2.57 -7.37 -13.75
N ILE A 12 -1.80 -7.79 -14.77
CA ILE A 12 -0.74 -6.97 -15.35
C ILE A 12 -1.32 -5.71 -15.99
N ALA A 13 -2.40 -5.84 -16.78
CA ALA A 13 -3.08 -4.70 -17.39
C ALA A 13 -3.60 -3.70 -16.35
N ALA A 14 -4.22 -4.18 -15.27
CA ALA A 14 -4.68 -3.32 -14.18
C ALA A 14 -3.51 -2.59 -13.48
N MET A 15 -2.40 -3.29 -13.22
CA MET A 15 -1.19 -2.69 -12.63
C MET A 15 -0.56 -1.65 -13.55
N LEU A 16 -0.40 -1.96 -14.85
CA LEU A 16 0.13 -1.02 -15.85
C LEU A 16 -0.76 0.22 -16.00
N LEU A 17 -2.08 0.05 -15.94
CA LEU A 17 -3.01 1.17 -15.93
C LEU A 17 -2.78 2.05 -14.69
N GLY A 18 -2.62 1.45 -13.52
CA GLY A 18 -2.26 2.17 -12.29
C GLY A 18 -0.93 2.93 -12.40
N LEU A 19 0.10 2.31 -12.98
CA LEU A 19 1.38 2.98 -13.25
C LEU A 19 1.22 4.15 -14.23
N LEU A 20 0.46 3.98 -15.31
CA LEU A 20 0.20 5.04 -16.29
C LEU A 20 -0.45 6.27 -15.63
N ILE A 21 -1.39 6.04 -14.71
CA ILE A 21 -2.06 7.11 -13.95
C ILE A 21 -1.04 7.92 -13.13
N THR A 22 -0.01 7.28 -12.55
CA THR A 22 1.01 7.99 -11.76
C THR A 22 1.94 8.87 -12.59
N CYS A 23 2.07 8.60 -13.89
CA CYS A 23 2.89 9.43 -14.78
C CYS A 23 2.22 10.77 -15.14
N ILE A 24 0.95 10.97 -14.76
CA ILE A 24 0.22 12.22 -14.99
C ILE A 24 0.74 13.28 -14.02
N GLY A 25 1.14 14.43 -14.57
CA GLY A 25 1.62 15.58 -13.80
C GLY A 25 3.03 16.02 -14.21
N ILE A 26 3.59 16.91 -13.41
CA ILE A 26 4.96 17.36 -13.60
C ILE A 26 5.93 16.25 -13.18
N ASP A 27 6.85 15.91 -14.08
CA ASP A 27 7.96 15.01 -13.77
C ASP A 27 8.87 15.62 -12.69
N ASN A 28 9.20 14.86 -11.65
CA ASN A 28 10.17 15.26 -10.63
C ASN A 28 11.38 14.31 -10.74
N PRO A 29 12.59 14.80 -11.10
CA PRO A 29 13.05 16.20 -11.07
C PRO A 29 12.95 17.01 -12.37
N GLY A 30 12.51 16.43 -13.48
CA GLY A 30 12.63 17.03 -14.81
C GLY A 30 11.82 18.32 -15.05
N GLY A 31 10.80 18.60 -14.25
CA GLY A 31 9.96 19.79 -14.35
C GLY A 31 9.04 19.84 -15.58
N VAL A 32 8.94 18.75 -16.34
CA VAL A 32 8.17 18.68 -17.60
C VAL A 32 6.76 18.16 -17.32
N PRO A 33 5.70 18.86 -17.78
CA PRO A 33 4.33 18.37 -17.64
C PRO A 33 4.06 17.19 -18.58
N ARG A 34 3.56 16.08 -18.04
CA ARG A 34 3.21 14.85 -18.78
C ARG A 34 1.74 14.53 -18.59
N PHE A 35 1.05 14.26 -19.70
CA PHE A 35 -0.37 13.89 -19.72
C PHE A 35 -1.29 14.90 -18.99
N THR A 36 -0.91 16.18 -18.97
CA THR A 36 -1.72 17.24 -18.32
C THR A 36 -2.78 17.82 -19.25
N PHE A 37 -2.68 17.55 -20.57
CA PHE A 37 -3.63 17.97 -21.59
C PHE A 37 -4.01 19.46 -21.55
N GLY A 38 -3.09 20.31 -21.07
CA GLY A 38 -3.31 21.76 -20.91
C GLY A 38 -4.08 22.18 -19.64
N SER A 39 -4.49 21.24 -18.79
CA SER A 39 -5.13 21.55 -17.50
C SER A 39 -4.10 21.85 -16.42
N THR A 40 -4.32 22.96 -15.70
CA THR A 40 -3.50 23.36 -14.55
C THR A 40 -3.71 22.43 -13.35
N ASP A 41 -4.90 21.87 -13.18
CA ASP A 41 -5.19 20.95 -12.08
C ASP A 41 -4.42 19.63 -12.19
N LEU A 42 -4.12 19.21 -13.43
CA LEU A 42 -3.34 18.00 -13.69
C LEU A 42 -1.83 18.21 -13.49
N LEU A 43 -1.34 19.44 -13.33
CA LEU A 43 0.10 19.70 -13.12
C LEU A 43 0.61 19.07 -11.81
N GLY A 44 -0.22 19.10 -10.76
CA GLY A 44 0.08 18.44 -9.48
C GLY A 44 0.00 16.91 -9.54
N GLY A 45 -0.42 16.36 -10.69
CA GLY A 45 -0.67 14.94 -10.88
C GLY A 45 -1.93 14.46 -10.18
N ILE A 46 -2.13 13.14 -10.20
CA ILE A 46 -3.26 12.51 -9.52
C ILE A 46 -2.81 12.08 -8.13
N GLU A 47 -3.37 12.73 -7.12
CA GLU A 47 -3.09 12.39 -5.74
C GLU A 47 -3.60 10.97 -5.41
N PRO A 48 -2.75 10.09 -4.83
CA PRO A 48 -3.13 8.70 -4.61
C PRO A 48 -4.39 8.53 -3.75
N ILE A 49 -4.57 9.37 -2.73
CA ILE A 49 -5.69 9.26 -1.78
C ILE A 49 -7.05 9.38 -2.50
N PRO A 50 -7.36 10.46 -3.23
CA PRO A 50 -8.58 10.56 -4.04
C PRO A 50 -8.80 9.38 -5.00
N ALA A 51 -7.74 8.90 -5.67
CA ALA A 51 -7.85 7.77 -6.58
C ALA A 51 -8.23 6.47 -5.86
N LEU A 52 -7.58 6.17 -4.73
CA LEU A 52 -7.88 5.00 -3.91
C LEU A 52 -9.30 5.06 -3.31
N VAL A 53 -9.70 6.23 -2.82
CA VAL A 53 -11.04 6.47 -2.29
C VAL A 53 -12.09 6.26 -3.37
N GLY A 54 -11.87 6.76 -4.59
CA GLY A 54 -12.75 6.48 -5.72
C GLY A 54 -12.85 4.98 -6.00
N VAL A 55 -11.71 4.35 -6.31
CA VAL A 55 -11.62 2.96 -6.74
C VAL A 55 -12.15 1.95 -5.71
N PHE A 56 -12.04 2.22 -4.40
CA PHE A 56 -12.55 1.33 -3.35
C PHE A 56 -13.88 1.77 -2.77
N ALA A 57 -14.02 3.02 -2.33
CA ALA A 57 -15.19 3.45 -1.57
C ALA A 57 -16.35 3.80 -2.51
N LEU A 58 -16.11 4.64 -3.53
CA LEU A 58 -17.20 5.03 -4.43
C LEU A 58 -17.63 3.87 -5.35
N ALA A 59 -16.68 3.05 -5.81
CA ALA A 59 -17.00 1.83 -6.56
C ALA A 59 -17.88 0.87 -5.75
N GLU A 60 -17.57 0.68 -4.46
CA GLU A 60 -18.37 -0.13 -3.54
C GLU A 60 -19.77 0.45 -3.33
N VAL A 61 -19.89 1.78 -3.19
CA VAL A 61 -21.19 2.45 -3.08
C VAL A 61 -22.04 2.18 -4.32
N MET A 62 -21.49 2.35 -5.53
CA MET A 62 -22.20 2.07 -6.77
C MET A 62 -22.59 0.60 -6.92
N ARG A 63 -21.73 -0.32 -6.48
CA ARG A 63 -22.04 -1.75 -6.44
C ARG A 63 -23.15 -2.07 -5.46
N ALA A 64 -23.09 -1.52 -4.26
CA ALA A 64 -24.10 -1.71 -3.23
C ALA A 64 -25.49 -1.19 -3.63
N LEU A 65 -25.56 -0.21 -4.54
CA LEU A 65 -26.80 0.27 -5.15
C LEU A 65 -27.33 -0.66 -6.26
N THR A 66 -26.46 -1.43 -6.90
CA THR A 66 -26.81 -2.30 -8.04
C THR A 66 -27.11 -3.74 -7.62
N GLU A 67 -26.52 -4.20 -6.50
CA GLU A 67 -26.70 -5.56 -5.97
C GLU A 67 -27.82 -5.63 -4.93
N ARG A 68 -28.54 -6.77 -4.86
CA ARG A 68 -29.59 -7.00 -3.85
C ARG A 68 -28.99 -6.92 -2.43
N GLU A 69 -29.78 -6.41 -1.49
CA GLU A 69 -29.40 -6.36 -0.07
C GLU A 69 -28.87 -7.72 0.40
N LEU A 70 -27.60 -7.75 0.82
CA LEU A 70 -27.03 -8.91 1.48
C LEU A 70 -27.80 -9.15 2.79
N PRO A 71 -27.97 -10.41 3.21
CA PRO A 71 -28.67 -10.74 4.45
C PRO A 71 -28.06 -9.94 5.61
N LYS A 72 -28.93 -9.41 6.49
CA LYS A 72 -28.51 -8.65 7.68
C LYS A 72 -27.45 -9.47 8.43
N ILE A 73 -26.27 -8.88 8.59
CA ILE A 73 -25.24 -9.44 9.47
C ILE A 73 -25.89 -9.50 10.85
N GLU A 74 -26.05 -10.70 11.41
CA GLU A 74 -26.55 -10.84 12.77
C GLU A 74 -25.70 -9.98 13.70
N ASN A 75 -26.35 -9.18 14.55
CA ASN A 75 -25.71 -8.39 15.58
C ASN A 75 -25.03 -9.33 16.59
N ARG A 76 -23.85 -9.82 16.24
CA ARG A 76 -23.04 -10.64 17.11
C ARG A 76 -22.49 -9.72 18.18
N ARG A 77 -22.88 -9.94 19.43
CA ARG A 77 -22.30 -9.20 20.56
C ARG A 77 -20.78 -9.37 20.50
N LEU A 78 -20.07 -8.27 20.28
CA LEU A 78 -18.62 -8.27 20.39
C LEU A 78 -18.27 -8.67 21.83
N GLY A 79 -17.64 -9.83 21.97
CA GLY A 79 -17.01 -10.23 23.22
C GLY A 79 -15.80 -9.34 23.54
N SER A 80 -14.97 -9.78 24.47
CA SER A 80 -13.70 -9.10 24.72
C SER A 80 -12.81 -9.12 23.46
N ILE A 81 -12.48 -7.94 22.93
CA ILE A 81 -11.65 -7.74 21.72
C ILE A 81 -10.24 -8.32 21.92
N LEU A 82 -9.74 -8.30 23.16
CA LEU A 82 -8.44 -8.85 23.54
C LEU A 82 -8.47 -10.37 23.73
N LYS A 83 -9.66 -10.98 23.81
CA LYS A 83 -9.80 -12.43 24.04
C LYS A 83 -9.28 -13.18 22.83
N GLY A 84 -8.30 -14.07 23.05
CA GLY A 84 -7.74 -14.92 22.00
C GLY A 84 -6.61 -14.27 21.19
N GLN A 85 -6.28 -12.99 21.42
CA GLN A 85 -5.15 -12.35 20.73
C GLN A 85 -3.83 -13.10 21.00
N TRP A 86 -3.56 -13.43 22.27
CA TRP A 86 -2.38 -14.22 22.63
C TRP A 86 -2.34 -15.62 21.99
N LYS A 87 -3.51 -16.24 21.79
CA LYS A 87 -3.60 -17.54 21.12
C LYS A 87 -3.26 -17.39 19.63
N LEU A 88 -3.83 -16.39 18.96
CA LEU A 88 -3.53 -16.05 17.56
C LEU A 88 -2.04 -15.74 17.38
N THR A 89 -1.45 -14.97 18.30
CA THR A 89 0.00 -14.66 18.31
C THR A 89 0.85 -15.93 18.35
N LYS A 90 0.44 -16.94 19.12
CA LYS A 90 1.14 -18.23 19.22
C LYS A 90 0.87 -19.18 18.05
N GLU A 91 -0.27 -19.04 17.39
CA GLU A 91 -0.68 -19.90 16.27
C GLU A 91 0.03 -19.53 14.96
N TYR A 92 0.31 -18.24 14.73
CA TYR A 92 0.93 -17.73 13.50
C TYR A 92 2.31 -17.06 13.71
N PRO A 93 3.29 -17.71 14.37
CA PRO A 93 4.58 -17.08 14.65
C PRO A 93 5.39 -16.86 13.36
N LYS A 94 5.31 -17.78 12.40
CA LYS A 94 6.06 -17.68 11.13
C LYS A 94 5.62 -16.47 10.30
N GLN A 95 4.31 -16.25 10.21
CA GLN A 95 3.71 -15.15 9.47
C GLN A 95 3.99 -13.81 10.14
N GLN A 96 3.94 -13.74 11.47
CA GLN A 96 4.35 -12.54 12.21
C GLN A 96 5.81 -12.20 11.98
N THR A 97 6.72 -13.16 12.15
CA THR A 97 8.15 -12.92 11.94
C THR A 97 8.44 -12.51 10.50
N ARG A 98 7.82 -13.18 9.52
CA ARG A 98 7.97 -12.81 8.11
C ARG A 98 7.42 -11.41 7.84
N GLY A 99 6.22 -11.10 8.34
CA GLY A 99 5.62 -9.77 8.24
C GLY A 99 6.52 -8.69 8.83
N ASN A 100 7.05 -8.91 10.04
CA ASN A 100 7.98 -7.98 10.69
C ASN A 100 9.26 -7.77 9.89
N ILE A 101 9.89 -8.83 9.37
CA ILE A 101 11.11 -8.71 8.55
C ILE A 101 10.82 -7.94 7.26
N VAL A 102 9.74 -8.29 6.56
CA VAL A 102 9.31 -7.59 5.34
C VAL A 102 9.00 -6.12 5.65
N GLY A 103 8.33 -5.86 6.78
CA GLY A 103 8.03 -4.52 7.27
C GLY A 103 9.29 -3.70 7.51
N ILE A 104 10.27 -4.25 8.23
CA ILE A 104 11.55 -3.59 8.51
C ILE A 104 12.30 -3.28 7.21
N ILE A 105 12.40 -4.25 6.31
CA ILE A 105 13.12 -4.07 5.04
C ILE A 105 12.46 -2.95 4.23
N ILE A 106 11.13 -2.94 4.14
CA ILE A 106 10.40 -1.94 3.36
C ILE A 106 10.42 -0.58 4.04
N GLY A 107 10.25 -0.51 5.36
CA GLY A 107 10.19 0.77 6.06
C GLY A 107 11.53 1.52 6.09
N VAL A 108 12.67 0.82 6.06
CA VAL A 108 13.98 1.47 5.87
C VAL A 108 14.12 2.13 4.49
N LEU A 109 13.34 1.70 3.49
CA LEU A 109 13.38 2.29 2.16
C LEU A 109 12.66 3.66 2.18
N PRO A 110 13.34 4.75 1.79
CA PRO A 110 12.71 6.06 1.68
C PRO A 110 11.49 6.06 0.76
N GLY A 111 10.45 6.76 1.18
CA GLY A 111 9.20 6.92 0.44
C GLY A 111 8.29 5.68 0.39
N ALA A 112 8.72 4.53 0.90
CA ALA A 112 7.98 3.27 0.79
C ALA A 112 6.74 3.18 1.67
N GLY A 113 6.83 3.71 2.88
CA GLY A 113 5.73 3.73 3.84
C GLY A 113 5.19 2.36 4.28
N ALA A 114 4.29 2.44 5.26
CA ALA A 114 3.71 1.26 5.91
C ALA A 114 2.62 0.56 5.07
N ASP A 115 1.94 1.30 4.20
CA ASP A 115 0.87 0.76 3.36
C ASP A 115 1.41 -0.23 2.33
N MET A 116 2.56 0.09 1.70
CA MET A 116 3.21 -0.85 0.78
C MET A 116 3.67 -2.11 1.50
N ALA A 117 4.24 -1.98 2.69
CA ALA A 117 4.68 -3.11 3.49
C ALA A 117 3.52 -4.08 3.78
N ALA A 118 2.36 -3.55 4.15
CA ALA A 118 1.15 -4.33 4.39
C ALA A 118 0.67 -5.07 3.12
N TRP A 119 0.65 -4.41 1.96
CA TRP A 119 0.21 -5.04 0.71
C TRP A 119 1.16 -6.12 0.20
N VAL A 120 2.48 -5.86 0.25
CA VAL A 120 3.51 -6.82 -0.17
C VAL A 120 3.48 -8.06 0.74
N SER A 121 3.44 -7.85 2.05
CA SER A 121 3.36 -8.94 3.02
C SER A 121 2.04 -9.72 2.91
N TYR A 122 0.91 -9.08 2.64
CA TYR A 122 -0.36 -9.77 2.36
C TYR A 122 -0.26 -10.66 1.12
N ALA A 123 0.33 -10.17 0.03
CA ALA A 123 0.51 -10.92 -1.20
C ALA A 123 1.48 -12.10 -1.02
N MET A 124 2.56 -11.91 -0.26
CA MET A 124 3.48 -12.98 0.15
C MET A 124 2.76 -14.03 1.02
N SER A 125 1.96 -13.58 2.00
CA SER A 125 1.14 -14.45 2.85
C SER A 125 0.25 -15.36 2.04
N LYS A 126 -0.50 -14.80 1.10
CA LYS A 126 -1.36 -15.55 0.18
C LYS A 126 -0.59 -16.57 -0.65
N ARG A 127 0.63 -16.25 -1.10
CA ARG A 127 1.46 -17.14 -1.91
C ARG A 127 1.98 -18.34 -1.14
N PHE A 128 2.37 -18.13 0.12
CA PHE A 128 2.97 -19.17 0.96
C PHE A 128 1.96 -19.89 1.86
N SER A 129 0.72 -19.41 1.92
CA SER A 129 -0.33 -20.06 2.69
C SER A 129 -0.70 -21.42 2.11
N LYS A 130 -1.07 -22.35 3.00
CA LYS A 130 -1.65 -23.64 2.64
C LYS A 130 -3.11 -23.53 2.17
N THR A 131 -3.78 -22.41 2.48
CA THR A 131 -5.20 -22.16 2.17
C THR A 131 -5.38 -20.80 1.47
N PRO A 132 -4.79 -20.59 0.28
CA PRO A 132 -4.87 -19.32 -0.46
C PRO A 132 -6.30 -18.90 -0.83
N GLU A 133 -7.24 -19.85 -0.89
CA GLU A 133 -8.65 -19.67 -1.21
C GLU A 133 -9.44 -18.91 -0.13
N LYS A 134 -8.94 -18.86 1.11
CA LYS A 134 -9.56 -18.10 2.21
C LYS A 134 -9.17 -16.61 2.20
N PHE A 135 -8.19 -16.22 1.39
CA PHE A 135 -7.80 -14.82 1.29
C PHE A 135 -8.90 -14.01 0.59
N GLY A 136 -9.18 -12.83 1.16
CA GLY A 136 -10.32 -11.96 0.80
C GLY A 136 -11.57 -12.16 1.66
N THR A 137 -11.63 -13.20 2.52
CA THR A 137 -12.80 -13.45 3.40
C THR A 137 -12.54 -13.15 4.87
N GLY A 138 -11.49 -12.38 5.17
CA GLY A 138 -11.05 -12.11 6.56
C GLY A 138 -10.20 -13.22 7.19
N HIS A 139 -9.48 -14.02 6.39
CA HIS A 139 -8.58 -15.06 6.88
C HIS A 139 -7.48 -14.49 7.81
N PRO A 140 -7.35 -14.97 9.06
CA PRO A 140 -6.44 -14.40 10.06
C PRO A 140 -4.96 -14.35 9.62
N GLU A 141 -4.50 -15.34 8.87
CA GLU A 141 -3.11 -15.44 8.44
C GLU A 141 -2.63 -14.20 7.68
N GLY A 142 -3.44 -13.72 6.72
CA GLY A 142 -3.10 -12.53 5.93
C GLY A 142 -3.21 -11.23 6.73
N LEU A 143 -4.16 -11.16 7.68
CA LEU A 143 -4.35 -9.98 8.53
C LEU A 143 -3.22 -9.82 9.54
N ILE A 144 -2.80 -10.92 10.17
CA ILE A 144 -1.71 -10.93 11.14
C ILE A 144 -0.39 -10.53 10.46
N GLU A 145 -0.12 -11.08 9.28
CA GLU A 145 1.10 -10.78 8.54
C GLU A 145 1.16 -9.34 8.03
N ALA A 146 0.07 -8.87 7.42
CA ALA A 146 -0.04 -7.49 6.94
C ALA A 146 0.02 -6.48 8.09
N GLY A 147 -0.66 -6.77 9.22
CA GLY A 147 -0.63 -5.92 10.41
C GLY A 147 0.74 -5.88 11.08
N ALA A 148 1.43 -7.03 11.19
CA ALA A 148 2.80 -7.08 11.69
C ALA A 148 3.75 -6.26 10.81
N SER A 149 3.63 -6.41 9.48
CA SER A 149 4.44 -5.66 8.52
C SER A 149 4.20 -4.15 8.56
N ASN A 150 2.94 -3.72 8.68
CA ASN A 150 2.58 -2.31 8.82
C ASN A 150 3.24 -1.69 10.07
N ASN A 151 3.06 -2.31 11.24
CA ASN A 151 3.64 -1.82 12.48
C ASN A 151 5.18 -1.81 12.47
N ALA A 152 5.79 -2.86 11.93
CA ALA A 152 7.24 -2.94 11.84
C ALA A 152 7.83 -1.91 10.86
N SER A 153 7.13 -1.66 9.74
CA SER A 153 7.53 -0.64 8.76
C SER A 153 7.57 0.75 9.38
N LEU A 154 6.51 1.15 10.10
CA LEU A 154 6.45 2.44 10.79
C LEU A 154 7.65 2.65 11.72
N ALA A 155 7.99 1.66 12.55
CA ALA A 155 9.13 1.77 13.46
C ALA A 155 10.46 1.86 12.70
N SER A 156 10.64 1.07 11.64
CA SER A 156 11.88 1.05 10.86
C SER A 156 12.09 2.29 9.98
N GLY A 157 11.03 2.96 9.55
CA GLY A 157 11.10 4.21 8.78
C GLY A 157 11.68 5.39 9.56
N TRP A 158 11.67 5.32 10.89
CA TRP A 158 12.34 6.30 11.74
C TRP A 158 13.86 6.22 11.71
N VAL A 159 14.43 5.07 11.32
CA VAL A 159 15.88 4.89 11.25
C VAL A 159 16.52 5.83 10.21
N PRO A 160 16.13 5.80 8.91
CA PRO A 160 16.67 6.76 7.94
C PRO A 160 16.21 8.19 8.22
N ALA A 161 15.02 8.39 8.78
CA ALA A 161 14.51 9.70 9.14
C ALA A 161 15.38 10.40 10.18
N LEU A 162 15.73 9.71 11.27
CA LEU A 162 16.56 10.29 12.34
C LEU A 162 18.04 10.35 11.98
N LEU A 163 18.57 9.38 11.24
CA LEU A 163 20.00 9.33 10.89
C LEU A 163 20.36 10.21 9.69
N PHE A 164 19.49 10.29 8.69
CA PHE A 164 19.78 10.97 7.42
C PHE A 164 18.86 12.15 7.13
N GLY A 165 17.82 12.39 7.95
CA GLY A 165 16.80 13.39 7.64
C GLY A 165 15.94 13.01 6.44
N ILE A 166 15.94 11.74 6.04
CA ILE A 166 15.21 11.27 4.86
C ILE A 166 13.93 10.56 5.34
N PRO A 167 12.74 11.10 5.05
CA PRO A 167 11.49 10.49 5.51
C PRO A 167 11.22 9.13 4.83
N GLY A 168 10.73 8.18 5.61
CA GLY A 168 10.21 6.90 5.11
C GLY A 168 8.83 7.04 4.46
N ASP A 169 8.01 7.99 4.92
CA ASP A 169 6.68 8.30 4.40
C ASP A 169 6.28 9.76 4.69
N THR A 170 5.10 10.17 4.19
CA THR A 170 4.57 11.52 4.37
C THR A 170 4.39 11.91 5.84
N ILE A 171 3.98 10.97 6.71
CA ILE A 171 3.78 11.24 8.14
C ILE A 171 5.13 11.53 8.80
N THR A 172 6.15 10.75 8.49
CA THR A 172 7.51 10.95 8.97
C THR A 172 8.10 12.27 8.46
N ALA A 173 7.77 12.69 7.23
CA ALA A 173 8.19 14.00 6.69
C ALA A 173 7.61 15.17 7.49
N ILE A 174 6.32 15.11 7.83
CA ILE A 174 5.69 16.11 8.71
C ILE A 174 6.36 16.12 10.08
N ALA A 175 6.65 14.94 10.63
CA ALA A 175 7.28 14.82 11.93
C ALA A 175 8.72 15.35 11.95
N ILE A 176 9.49 15.14 10.87
CA ILE A 176 10.80 15.78 10.66
C ILE A 176 10.63 17.32 10.65
N GLY A 177 9.60 17.84 10.00
CA GLY A 177 9.26 19.27 10.06
C GLY A 177 9.05 19.77 11.49
N VAL A 178 8.33 19.02 12.31
CA VAL A 178 8.14 19.34 13.75
C VAL A 178 9.45 19.28 14.52
N LEU A 179 10.31 18.30 14.24
CA LEU A 179 11.64 18.20 14.87
C LEU A 179 12.49 19.43 14.53
N TYR A 180 12.51 19.85 13.26
CA TYR A 180 13.17 21.09 12.83
C TYR A 180 12.62 22.33 13.54
N MET A 181 11.29 22.45 13.66
CA MET A 181 10.66 23.55 14.41
C MET A 181 11.05 23.57 15.90
N LYS A 182 11.41 22.41 16.46
CA LYS A 182 11.89 22.26 17.83
C LYS A 182 13.41 22.37 17.95
N GLY A 183 14.12 22.68 16.87
CA GLY A 183 15.59 22.79 16.85
C GLY A 183 16.31 21.44 16.89
N LEU A 184 15.59 20.34 16.69
CA LEU A 184 16.14 18.99 16.61
C LEU A 184 16.39 18.65 15.14
N ASN A 185 17.62 18.84 14.69
CA ASN A 185 18.01 18.53 13.32
C ASN A 185 18.35 17.04 13.19
N PRO A 186 17.58 16.23 12.42
CA PRO A 186 17.94 14.85 12.16
C PRO A 186 19.33 14.73 11.53
N GLY A 187 20.09 13.73 11.99
CA GLY A 187 21.48 13.51 11.61
C GLY A 187 22.24 12.70 12.66
N PRO A 188 23.43 12.16 12.35
CA PRO A 188 24.22 11.41 13.33
C PRO A 188 24.61 12.25 14.55
N SER A 189 24.76 13.56 14.37
CA SER A 189 25.03 14.52 15.46
C SER A 189 23.91 14.60 16.48
N LEU A 190 22.65 14.36 16.08
CA LEU A 190 21.49 14.40 16.98
C LEU A 190 21.67 13.42 18.17
N PHE A 191 22.27 12.27 17.90
CA PHE A 191 22.55 11.23 18.89
C PHE A 191 23.73 11.56 19.82
N THR A 192 24.62 12.47 19.41
CA THR A 192 25.81 12.83 20.20
C THR A 192 25.66 14.16 20.92
N THR A 193 25.06 15.18 20.29
CA THR A 193 24.91 16.53 20.85
C THR A 193 23.61 16.73 21.63
N GLN A 194 22.56 15.96 21.31
CA GLN A 194 21.20 16.13 21.87
C GLN A 194 20.64 14.79 22.36
N ALA A 195 21.49 13.99 23.01
CA ALA A 195 21.14 12.65 23.48
C ALA A 195 19.93 12.65 24.44
N GLU A 196 19.78 13.67 25.29
CA GLU A 196 18.63 13.81 26.18
C GLU A 196 17.30 13.90 25.40
N SER A 197 17.27 14.68 24.32
CA SER A 197 16.10 14.80 23.44
C SER A 197 15.78 13.48 22.73
N MET A 198 16.79 12.66 22.42
CA MET A 198 16.59 11.32 21.85
C MET A 198 15.96 10.34 22.83
N TYR A 199 16.40 10.36 24.10
CA TYR A 199 15.74 9.55 25.13
C TYR A 199 14.28 9.97 25.34
N ALA A 200 14.00 11.28 25.34
CA ALA A 200 12.63 11.78 25.40
C ALA A 200 11.79 11.30 24.20
N LEU A 201 12.33 11.33 22.99
CA LEU A 201 11.68 10.82 21.79
C LEU A 201 11.36 9.32 21.88
N TYR A 202 12.29 8.51 22.37
CA TYR A 202 12.06 7.08 22.59
C TYR A 202 10.97 6.81 23.63
N ILE A 203 10.98 7.55 24.74
CA ILE A 203 9.93 7.46 25.76
C ILE A 203 8.57 7.81 25.15
N ILE A 204 8.48 8.86 24.34
CA ILE A 204 7.26 9.25 23.64
C ILE A 204 6.77 8.12 22.71
N PHE A 205 7.66 7.46 21.96
CA PHE A 205 7.26 6.31 21.13
C PHE A 205 6.78 5.12 21.95
N ILE A 206 7.43 4.81 23.07
CA ILE A 206 6.97 3.74 23.97
C ILE A 206 5.58 4.07 24.53
N LEU A 207 5.39 5.29 25.02
CA LEU A 207 4.10 5.76 25.51
C LEU A 207 3.04 5.77 24.41
N GLY A 208 3.38 6.20 23.20
CA GLY A 208 2.51 6.17 22.04
C GLY A 208 2.02 4.77 21.71
N ASN A 209 2.91 3.77 21.74
CA ASN A 209 2.55 2.37 21.55
C ASN A 209 1.62 1.83 22.65
N ILE A 210 1.82 2.25 23.90
CA ILE A 210 0.94 1.88 25.01
C ILE A 210 -0.45 2.52 24.83
N ILE A 211 -0.49 3.81 24.51
CA ILE A 211 -1.73 4.59 24.28
C ILE A 211 -2.49 4.06 23.06
N MET A 212 -1.79 3.52 22.05
CA MET A 212 -2.43 2.91 20.89
C MET A 212 -3.39 1.77 21.25
N ILE A 213 -3.15 1.05 22.35
CA ILE A 213 -4.01 -0.08 22.78
C ILE A 213 -5.43 0.39 23.15
N PRO A 214 -5.65 1.28 24.14
CA PRO A 214 -6.98 1.76 24.47
C PRO A 214 -7.65 2.50 23.31
N PHE A 215 -6.91 3.32 22.56
CA PHE A 215 -7.45 4.00 21.38
C PHE A 215 -7.90 3.01 20.29
N GLY A 216 -7.12 1.97 20.01
CA GLY A 216 -7.48 0.90 19.09
C GLY A 216 -8.74 0.16 19.54
N ILE A 217 -8.85 -0.16 20.84
CA ILE A 217 -10.05 -0.80 21.40
C ILE A 217 -11.29 0.09 21.24
N ILE A 218 -11.18 1.39 21.52
CA ILE A 218 -12.26 2.36 21.33
C ILE A 218 -12.66 2.40 19.85
N MET A 219 -11.68 2.49 18.95
CA MET A 219 -11.93 2.57 17.51
C MET A 219 -12.58 1.30 16.96
N ILE A 220 -12.17 0.11 17.41
CA ILE A 220 -12.81 -1.16 17.03
C ILE A 220 -14.28 -1.17 17.47
N ARG A 221 -14.59 -0.70 18.68
CA ARG A 221 -15.98 -0.63 19.17
C ARG A 221 -16.80 0.37 18.35
N LEU A 222 -16.26 1.53 18.02
CA LEU A 222 -16.94 2.52 17.18
C LEU A 222 -17.18 1.97 15.77
N ALA A 223 -16.15 1.40 15.14
CA ALA A 223 -16.23 0.79 13.81
C ALA A 223 -17.28 -0.33 13.75
N SER A 224 -17.39 -1.15 14.81
CA SER A 224 -18.40 -2.21 14.86
C SER A 224 -19.84 -1.71 14.84
N LYS A 225 -20.11 -0.56 15.47
CA LYS A 225 -21.45 0.08 15.42
C LYS A 225 -21.77 0.58 14.02
N ILE A 226 -20.76 1.09 13.30
CA ILE A 226 -20.90 1.58 11.92
C ILE A 226 -21.17 0.41 10.97
N VAL A 227 -20.47 -0.71 11.11
CA VAL A 227 -20.68 -1.92 10.28
C VAL A 227 -22.07 -2.53 10.48
N GLY A 228 -22.65 -2.41 11.68
CA GLY A 228 -24.01 -2.87 11.98
C GLY A 228 -25.13 -1.92 11.54
N ALA A 229 -24.80 -0.70 11.07
CA ALA A 229 -25.79 0.29 10.65
C ALA A 229 -26.40 -0.08 9.28
N PRO A 230 -27.66 0.32 9.01
CA PRO A 230 -28.31 -0.01 7.74
C PRO A 230 -27.57 0.62 6.56
N ARG A 231 -27.40 -0.15 5.48
CA ARG A 231 -26.70 0.29 4.26
C ARG A 231 -27.27 1.60 3.73
N SER A 232 -28.58 1.79 3.80
CA SER A 232 -29.27 3.01 3.37
C SER A 232 -28.81 4.28 4.08
N ALA A 233 -28.34 4.18 5.33
CA ALA A 233 -27.78 5.32 6.06
C ALA A 233 -26.26 5.44 5.86
N VAL A 234 -25.55 4.32 5.79
CA VAL A 234 -24.09 4.30 5.70
C VAL A 234 -23.59 4.78 4.33
N MET A 235 -24.24 4.39 3.23
CA MET A 235 -23.76 4.71 1.88
C MET A 235 -23.75 6.21 1.56
N PRO A 236 -24.80 7.01 1.86
CA PRO A 236 -24.76 8.46 1.67
C PRO A 236 -23.69 9.15 2.51
N VAL A 237 -23.48 8.68 3.75
CA VAL A 237 -22.43 9.22 4.64
C VAL A 237 -21.04 8.94 4.08
N ILE A 238 -20.81 7.74 3.55
CA ILE A 238 -19.56 7.41 2.85
C ILE A 238 -19.34 8.36 1.68
N MET A 239 -20.35 8.62 0.84
CA MET A 239 -20.20 9.55 -0.30
C MET A 239 -19.82 10.96 0.15
N ILE A 240 -20.46 11.48 1.19
CA ILE A 240 -20.13 12.80 1.75
C ILE A 240 -18.68 12.81 2.25
N PHE A 241 -18.25 11.79 2.99
CA PHE A 241 -16.86 11.70 3.46
C PHE A 241 -15.86 11.51 2.33
N CYS A 242 -16.20 10.80 1.26
CA CYS A 242 -15.33 10.68 0.10
C CYS A 242 -15.13 12.04 -0.58
N ALA A 243 -16.20 12.82 -0.75
CA ALA A 243 -16.14 14.15 -1.35
C ALA A 243 -15.41 15.16 -0.45
N VAL A 244 -15.80 15.26 0.82
CA VAL A 244 -15.18 16.18 1.79
C VAL A 244 -13.73 15.79 2.08
N GLY A 245 -13.46 14.49 2.24
CA GLY A 245 -12.13 13.97 2.48
C GLY A 245 -11.18 14.28 1.33
N ALA A 246 -11.57 13.97 0.08
CA ALA A 246 -10.75 14.28 -1.09
C ALA A 246 -10.54 15.79 -1.28
N PHE A 247 -11.57 16.59 -1.04
CA PHE A 247 -11.46 18.04 -1.07
C PHE A 247 -10.46 18.57 -0.03
N ALA A 248 -10.54 18.08 1.21
CA ALA A 248 -9.67 18.52 2.31
C ALA A 248 -8.22 18.05 2.16
N THR A 249 -7.98 16.81 1.71
CA THR A 249 -6.63 16.28 1.56
C THR A 249 -5.86 16.97 0.43
N ALA A 250 -6.56 17.33 -0.66
CA ALA A 250 -5.97 17.99 -1.81
C ALA A 250 -5.89 19.52 -1.66
N GLY A 251 -5.82 20.04 -0.43
CA GLY A 251 -5.67 21.48 -0.17
C GLY A 251 -6.87 22.33 -0.61
N ASN A 252 -8.10 21.83 -0.43
CA ASN A 252 -9.35 22.47 -0.84
C ASN A 252 -9.52 22.56 -2.38
N ASN A 253 -9.04 21.57 -3.12
CA ASN A 253 -9.23 21.49 -4.57
C ASN A 253 -10.45 20.62 -4.95
N LEU A 254 -11.39 21.20 -5.71
CA LEU A 254 -12.55 20.49 -6.28
C LEU A 254 -12.16 19.41 -7.30
N PHE A 255 -11.00 19.55 -7.96
CA PHE A 255 -10.48 18.55 -8.89
C PHE A 255 -10.32 17.18 -8.22
N ALA A 256 -9.92 17.13 -6.94
CA ALA A 256 -9.79 15.87 -6.21
C ALA A 256 -11.14 15.15 -6.03
N VAL A 257 -12.24 15.90 -5.87
CA VAL A 257 -13.59 15.32 -5.81
C VAL A 257 -13.97 14.71 -7.15
N TRP A 258 -13.65 15.39 -8.26
CA TRP A 258 -13.84 14.82 -9.60
C TRP A 258 -13.00 13.57 -9.84
N CYS A 259 -11.75 13.55 -9.35
CA CYS A 259 -10.92 12.35 -9.37
C CYS A 259 -11.62 11.19 -8.66
N VAL A 260 -12.16 11.38 -7.46
CA VAL A 260 -12.92 10.32 -6.75
C VAL A 260 -14.04 9.77 -7.62
N VAL A 261 -14.80 10.63 -8.31
CA VAL A 261 -15.91 10.22 -9.19
C VAL A 261 -15.39 9.39 -10.37
N VAL A 262 -14.39 9.89 -11.09
CA VAL A 262 -13.80 9.21 -12.25
C VAL A 262 -13.20 7.85 -11.84
N PHE A 263 -12.42 7.83 -10.77
CA PHE A 263 -11.81 6.60 -10.26
C PHE A 263 -12.80 5.61 -9.68
N GLY A 264 -13.89 6.09 -9.07
CA GLY A 264 -15.00 5.23 -8.67
C GLY A 264 -15.64 4.54 -9.87
N LEU A 265 -15.88 5.28 -10.96
CA LEU A 265 -16.43 4.71 -12.18
C LEU A 265 -15.49 3.67 -12.78
N ILE A 266 -14.20 3.98 -12.86
CA ILE A 266 -13.16 3.05 -13.34
C ILE A 266 -13.14 1.78 -12.48
N GLY A 267 -13.11 1.93 -11.15
CA GLY A 267 -13.11 0.81 -10.19
C GLY A 267 -14.32 -0.09 -10.38
N PHE A 268 -15.51 0.49 -10.47
CA PHE A 268 -16.77 -0.24 -10.69
C PHE A 268 -16.77 -1.01 -12.01
N VAL A 269 -16.36 -0.38 -13.11
CA VAL A 269 -16.27 -1.03 -14.43
C VAL A 269 -15.23 -2.16 -14.42
N MET A 270 -14.10 -1.96 -13.78
CA MET A 270 -13.05 -2.97 -13.70
C MET A 270 -13.47 -4.20 -12.91
N GLU A 271 -14.09 -4.00 -11.76
CA GLU A 271 -14.57 -5.09 -10.93
C GLU A 271 -15.66 -5.91 -11.67
N LYS A 272 -16.61 -5.24 -12.33
CA LYS A 272 -17.65 -5.88 -13.15
C LYS A 272 -17.07 -6.73 -14.29
N ASN A 273 -15.92 -6.34 -14.84
CA ASN A 273 -15.22 -7.07 -15.90
C ASN A 273 -14.18 -8.08 -15.38
N GLY A 274 -14.10 -8.30 -14.07
CA GLY A 274 -13.18 -9.24 -13.42
C GLY A 274 -11.71 -8.80 -13.45
N TYR A 275 -11.45 -7.50 -13.62
CA TYR A 275 -10.12 -6.93 -13.43
C TYR A 275 -9.85 -6.75 -11.92
N PRO A 276 -8.66 -7.14 -11.44
CA PRO A 276 -8.32 -7.06 -10.03
C PRO A 276 -7.99 -5.60 -9.69
N VAL A 277 -8.97 -4.91 -9.09
CA VAL A 277 -8.87 -3.52 -8.66
C VAL A 277 -7.65 -3.29 -7.76
N ALA A 278 -7.38 -4.21 -6.83
CA ALA A 278 -6.21 -4.16 -5.95
C ALA A 278 -4.85 -4.14 -6.71
N ALA A 279 -4.78 -4.67 -7.93
CA ALA A 279 -3.55 -4.61 -8.73
C ALA A 279 -3.33 -3.20 -9.33
N MET A 280 -4.40 -2.50 -9.71
CA MET A 280 -4.28 -1.09 -10.12
C MET A 280 -3.85 -0.22 -8.96
N VAL A 281 -4.50 -0.39 -7.81
CA VAL A 281 -4.16 0.30 -6.56
C VAL A 281 -2.68 0.14 -6.25
N LEU A 282 -2.14 -1.08 -6.36
CA LEU A 282 -0.72 -1.34 -6.21
C LEU A 282 0.11 -0.54 -7.23
N GLY A 283 -0.30 -0.50 -8.49
CA GLY A 283 0.35 0.33 -9.52
C GLY A 283 0.31 1.83 -9.20
N ILE A 284 -0.81 2.36 -8.71
CA ILE A 284 -0.95 3.79 -8.36
C ILE A 284 -0.05 4.14 -7.17
N VAL A 285 -0.01 3.28 -6.14
CA VAL A 285 0.81 3.53 -4.95
C VAL A 285 2.30 3.38 -5.26
N MET A 286 2.67 2.39 -6.08
CA MET A 286 4.08 2.11 -6.38
C MET A 286 4.64 2.95 -7.53
N GLY A 287 3.83 3.52 -8.40
CA GLY A 287 4.30 4.12 -9.64
C GLY A 287 5.17 5.35 -9.45
N THR A 288 4.71 6.30 -8.64
CA THR A 288 5.48 7.51 -8.30
C THR A 288 6.83 7.16 -7.66
N MET A 289 6.83 6.16 -6.79
CA MET A 289 8.04 5.68 -6.12
C MET A 289 9.04 5.02 -7.06
N VAL A 290 8.56 4.11 -7.92
CA VAL A 290 9.38 3.40 -8.89
C VAL A 290 10.02 4.41 -9.83
N GLU A 291 9.23 5.36 -10.33
CA GLU A 291 9.69 6.43 -11.20
C GLU A 291 10.73 7.33 -10.51
N GLN A 292 10.40 7.89 -9.34
CA GLN A 292 11.32 8.78 -8.62
C GLN A 292 12.63 8.08 -8.25
N SER A 293 12.56 6.82 -7.82
CA SER A 293 13.74 6.03 -7.48
C SER A 293 14.58 5.71 -8.72
N PHE A 294 13.95 5.42 -9.85
CA PHE A 294 14.61 5.15 -11.11
C PHE A 294 15.30 6.41 -11.65
N VAL A 295 14.59 7.52 -11.72
CA VAL A 295 15.11 8.81 -12.20
C VAL A 295 16.21 9.33 -11.28
N THR A 296 16.02 9.28 -9.95
CA THR A 296 17.06 9.70 -9.00
C THR A 296 18.33 8.86 -9.15
N SER A 297 18.19 7.55 -9.36
CA SER A 297 19.32 6.66 -9.60
C SER A 297 20.03 6.99 -10.92
N LEU A 298 19.30 7.27 -12.00
CA LEU A 298 19.86 7.69 -13.29
C LEU A 298 20.60 9.02 -13.21
N ILE A 299 20.05 10.00 -12.49
CA ILE A 299 20.73 11.29 -12.29
C ILE A 299 22.03 11.09 -11.53
N LYS A 300 22.02 10.25 -10.49
CA LYS A 300 23.24 9.93 -9.72
C LYS A 300 24.30 9.18 -10.52
N SER A 301 23.92 8.54 -11.63
CA SER A 301 24.81 7.79 -12.51
C SER A 301 25.10 8.52 -13.83
N ASP A 302 24.82 9.82 -13.92
CA ASP A 302 24.99 10.63 -15.13
C ASP A 302 24.31 10.00 -16.37
N GLY A 303 23.12 9.43 -16.17
CA GLY A 303 22.32 8.77 -17.21
C GLY A 303 22.73 7.32 -17.51
N SER A 304 23.76 6.79 -16.86
CA SER A 304 24.20 5.41 -17.07
C SER A 304 23.29 4.39 -16.37
N ILE A 305 22.85 3.37 -17.09
CA ILE A 305 22.12 2.22 -16.53
C ILE A 305 23.02 1.14 -15.95
N LEU A 306 24.34 1.21 -16.19
CA LEU A 306 25.30 0.20 -15.73
C LEU A 306 25.32 -0.01 -14.20
N PRO A 307 25.18 1.03 -13.36
CA PRO A 307 25.19 0.85 -11.89
C PRO A 307 24.05 -0.01 -11.33
N PHE A 308 22.97 -0.23 -12.10
CA PHE A 308 21.91 -1.17 -11.74
C PHE A 308 22.37 -2.63 -11.81
N PHE A 309 23.44 -2.92 -12.57
CA PHE A 309 23.95 -4.28 -12.80
C PHE A 309 25.36 -4.49 -12.21
N GLU A 310 26.20 -3.45 -12.17
CA GLU A 310 27.59 -3.56 -11.72
C GLU A 310 27.74 -3.74 -10.21
N ARG A 311 26.86 -3.12 -9.43
CA ARG A 311 26.93 -3.23 -7.97
C ARG A 311 26.49 -4.64 -7.53
N PRO A 312 27.24 -5.35 -6.66
CA PRO A 312 26.92 -6.73 -6.28
C PRO A 312 25.49 -6.92 -5.77
N VAL A 313 25.01 -6.00 -4.93
CA VAL A 313 23.64 -6.04 -4.39
C VAL A 313 22.60 -5.73 -5.47
N SER A 314 22.83 -4.69 -6.30
CA SER A 314 21.92 -4.33 -7.39
C SER A 314 21.83 -5.45 -8.43
N GLY A 315 22.96 -6.07 -8.79
CA GLY A 315 23.02 -7.19 -9.73
C GLY A 315 22.26 -8.42 -9.24
N VAL A 316 22.37 -8.76 -7.95
CA VAL A 316 21.56 -9.86 -7.35
C VAL A 316 20.07 -9.52 -7.41
N LEU A 317 19.67 -8.29 -7.06
CA LEU A 317 18.27 -7.85 -7.13
C LEU A 317 17.74 -7.83 -8.57
N ALA A 318 18.56 -7.39 -9.54
CA ALA A 318 18.24 -7.41 -10.96
C ALA A 318 18.03 -8.84 -11.46
N ALA A 319 18.95 -9.77 -11.11
CA ALA A 319 18.82 -11.18 -11.44
C ALA A 319 17.55 -11.80 -10.84
N MET A 320 17.24 -11.51 -9.57
CA MET A 320 16.00 -11.95 -8.91
C MET A 320 14.75 -11.39 -9.60
N THR A 321 14.79 -10.12 -10.02
CA THR A 321 13.70 -9.45 -10.73
C THR A 321 13.46 -10.09 -12.10
N PHE A 322 14.52 -10.28 -12.90
CA PHE A 322 14.41 -10.97 -14.18
C PHE A 322 13.97 -12.42 -14.02
N ALA A 323 14.50 -13.14 -13.02
CA ALA A 323 14.04 -14.49 -12.72
C ALA A 323 12.54 -14.49 -12.39
N ALA A 324 12.05 -13.55 -11.58
CA ALA A 324 10.63 -13.46 -11.24
C ALA A 324 9.74 -13.09 -12.44
N LEU A 325 10.21 -12.23 -13.34
CA LEU A 325 9.49 -11.82 -14.56
C LEU A 325 9.47 -12.92 -15.62
N LEU A 326 10.58 -13.62 -15.82
CA LEU A 326 10.74 -14.65 -16.85
C LEU A 326 10.24 -16.02 -16.38
N TRP A 327 10.15 -16.26 -15.07
CA TRP A 327 9.69 -17.54 -14.51
C TRP A 327 8.27 -17.95 -14.96
N PRO A 328 7.25 -17.07 -14.96
CA PRO A 328 5.93 -17.40 -15.50
C PRO A 328 5.97 -17.76 -16.99
N LEU A 329 6.81 -17.06 -17.77
CA LEU A 329 6.99 -17.32 -19.21
C LEU A 329 7.66 -18.68 -19.44
N PHE A 330 8.68 -18.99 -18.64
CA PHE A 330 9.37 -20.27 -18.66
C PHE A 330 8.46 -21.42 -18.22
N ALA A 331 7.66 -21.24 -17.17
CA ALA A 331 6.68 -22.22 -16.72
C ALA A 331 5.62 -22.47 -17.79
N TRP A 332 5.09 -21.42 -18.42
CA TRP A 332 4.10 -21.52 -19.50
C TRP A 332 4.66 -22.23 -20.74
N THR A 333 5.85 -21.86 -21.21
CA THR A 333 6.51 -22.52 -22.36
C THR A 333 6.83 -23.99 -22.07
N ARG A 334 7.31 -24.31 -20.86
CA ARG A 334 7.55 -25.69 -20.42
C ARG A 334 6.28 -26.53 -20.41
N ASP A 335 5.18 -25.99 -19.88
CA ASP A 335 3.92 -26.71 -19.78
C ASP A 335 3.27 -26.87 -21.17
N TRP A 336 3.43 -25.89 -22.07
CA TRP A 336 3.04 -25.99 -23.48
C TRP A 336 3.84 -27.05 -24.25
N LEU A 337 5.16 -27.11 -24.06
CA LEU A 337 6.04 -28.14 -24.64
C LEU A 337 5.70 -29.55 -24.14
N LYS A 338 5.36 -29.70 -22.85
CA LYS A 338 4.90 -30.97 -22.27
C LYS A 338 3.53 -31.38 -22.80
N GLY A 339 2.62 -30.42 -23.03
CA GLY A 339 1.33 -30.66 -23.66
C GLY A 339 1.46 -31.18 -25.09
N ARG A 340 2.33 -30.57 -25.91
CA ARG A 340 2.62 -31.04 -27.28
C ARG A 340 3.23 -32.43 -27.33
N ARG A 341 4.13 -32.78 -26.40
CA ARG A 341 4.71 -34.13 -26.32
C ARG A 341 3.69 -35.22 -25.98
N ARG A 342 2.63 -34.91 -25.22
CA ARG A 342 1.54 -35.86 -24.93
C ARG A 342 0.59 -36.07 -26.12
N VAL A 343 0.37 -35.03 -26.93
CA VAL A 343 -0.49 -35.10 -28.12
C VAL A 343 0.21 -35.79 -29.30
N MET A 344 1.54 -35.74 -29.38
CA MET A 344 2.31 -36.49 -30.40
C MET A 344 2.63 -37.94 -30.00
N ALA A 345 2.39 -38.32 -28.74
CA ALA A 345 2.61 -39.68 -28.23
C ALA A 345 1.31 -40.49 -28.08
N ALA A 346 0.16 -39.90 -28.43
CA ALA A 346 -1.16 -40.53 -28.49
C ALA A 346 -1.59 -40.62 -29.96
#